data_AF-A0AAV6CB52-F1
#
_entry.id   AF-A0AAV6CB52-F1
#
_cell.length_a   1.000
_cell.length_b   1.000
_cell.length_c   1.000
_cell.angle_alpha   90.00
_cell.angle_beta   90.00
_cell.angle_gamma   90.00
#
_symmetry.space_group_name_H-M   'P 1'
#
loop_
_entity.id
_entity.type
_entity.pdbx_description
1 polymer ?
#
loop_
_entity_poly.entity_id
_entity_poly.type
_entity_poly.pdbx_seq_one_letter_code
_entity_poly.pdbx_strand_id
1 'polypeptide(L)'
;MNSSSIEPVAVAGYGLRLMSQGYFAAALKSLMERYDLKQADIARKTGLSAPQISRYISGVQKYISPEDMNALVRAMTIDPLEQAELVRAHLLDECCGPGSDMIDIVIRNAPKKAAGEVEIPWTAEGRKALSALIKASADNPSIERIFVDLASGMGLIP
;
A
#
# COMPACT_ATOMS: atom_id res chain seq x y z
N MET A 1 -24.77 -18.36 18.98
CA MET A 1 -24.23 -17.00 19.19
C MET A 1 -22.73 -17.17 19.40
N ASN A 2 -21.93 -17.11 18.33
CA ASN A 2 -20.47 -17.21 18.43
C ASN A 2 -19.87 -15.84 18.20
N SER A 3 -19.57 -15.17 19.31
CA SER A 3 -18.70 -14.00 19.37
C SER A 3 -17.30 -14.42 18.94
N SER A 4 -16.96 -14.17 17.67
CA SER A 4 -15.58 -14.26 17.20
C SER A 4 -14.95 -12.89 17.40
N SER A 5 -14.18 -12.76 18.47
CA SER A 5 -13.31 -11.63 18.73
C SER A 5 -12.41 -11.40 17.53
N ILE A 6 -12.60 -10.27 16.84
CA ILE A 6 -11.70 -9.79 15.81
C ILE A 6 -10.57 -9.11 16.57
N GLU A 7 -9.42 -9.78 16.69
CA GLU A 7 -8.21 -9.12 17.17
C GLU A 7 -7.77 -8.08 16.14
N PRO A 8 -7.36 -6.88 16.57
CA PRO A 8 -6.90 -5.85 15.66
C PRO A 8 -5.56 -6.27 15.06
N VAL A 9 -5.57 -6.60 13.77
CA VAL A 9 -4.33 -6.82 13.00
C VAL A 9 -3.65 -5.47 12.85
N ALA A 10 -2.60 -5.25 13.64
CA ALA A 10 -1.70 -4.12 13.49
C ALA A 10 -1.14 -4.12 12.06
N VAL A 11 -1.55 -3.14 11.25
CA VAL A 11 -1.00 -2.90 9.92
C VAL A 11 0.35 -2.22 10.08
N ALA A 12 1.35 -2.98 10.50
CA ALA A 12 2.75 -2.56 10.54
C ALA A 12 3.44 -3.08 9.27
N GLY A 13 3.78 -2.17 8.35
CA GLY A 13 4.56 -2.57 7.18
C GLY A 13 4.67 -1.60 6.00
N TYR A 14 4.15 -0.38 6.08
CA TYR A 14 4.53 0.72 5.15
C TYR A 14 4.66 2.07 5.87
N GLY A 15 4.88 2.04 7.18
CA GLY A 15 5.16 3.24 7.96
C GLY A 15 6.62 3.64 7.75
N LEU A 16 6.87 4.55 6.79
CA LEU A 16 7.90 5.62 6.90
C LEU A 16 8.12 6.44 5.61
N ARG A 17 7.42 6.20 4.49
CA ARG A 17 7.63 7.00 3.25
C ARG A 17 6.39 7.66 2.63
N LEU A 18 5.20 7.48 3.19
CA LEU A 18 3.95 7.99 2.60
C LEU A 18 3.48 9.36 3.13
N MET A 19 4.13 9.95 4.15
CA MET A 19 3.61 11.17 4.77
C MET A 19 3.69 12.45 3.91
N SER A 20 4.37 12.42 2.76
CA SER A 20 4.44 13.56 1.82
C SER A 20 3.46 13.46 0.64
N GLN A 21 2.97 12.26 0.30
CA GLN A 21 2.09 12.01 -0.84
C GLN A 21 0.88 11.24 -0.32
N GLY A 22 -0.31 11.85 -0.33
CA GLY A 22 -1.55 11.21 0.12
C GLY A 22 -1.76 9.81 -0.46
N TYR A 23 -2.51 8.98 0.24
CA TYR A 23 -2.80 7.59 -0.11
C TYR A 23 -3.29 7.45 -1.54
N PHE A 24 -4.17 8.34 -2.01
CA PHE A 24 -4.68 8.35 -3.38
C PHE A 24 -3.59 8.60 -4.41
N ALA A 25 -2.75 9.61 -4.20
CA ALA A 25 -1.66 9.94 -5.12
C ALA A 25 -0.67 8.77 -5.25
N ALA A 26 -0.36 8.12 -4.13
CA ALA A 26 0.49 6.93 -4.11
C ALA A 26 -0.16 5.74 -4.86
N ALA A 27 -1.44 5.47 -4.61
CA ALA A 27 -2.18 4.40 -5.30
C ALA A 27 -2.29 4.65 -6.81
N LEU A 28 -2.60 5.88 -7.20
CA LEU A 28 -2.68 6.31 -8.60
C LEU A 28 -1.34 6.12 -9.31
N LYS A 29 -0.24 6.57 -8.70
CA LYS A 29 1.10 6.41 -9.24
C LYS A 29 1.49 4.93 -9.39
N SER A 30 1.17 4.09 -8.40
CA SER A 30 1.43 2.66 -8.46
C SER A 30 0.70 1.97 -9.62
N LEU A 31 -0.55 2.34 -9.89
CA LEU A 31 -1.30 1.82 -11.04
C LEU A 31 -0.73 2.33 -12.37
N MET A 32 -0.32 3.60 -12.44
CA MET A 32 0.35 4.13 -13.61
C MET A 32 1.61 3.34 -13.96
N GLU A 33 2.44 3.05 -12.96
CA GLU A 33 3.66 2.26 -13.12
C GLU A 33 3.35 0.82 -13.53
N ARG A 34 2.33 0.18 -12.93
CA ARG A 34 1.94 -1.21 -13.24
C ARG A 34 1.44 -1.38 -14.67
N TYR A 35 0.69 -0.40 -15.19
CA TYR A 35 0.08 -0.46 -16.51
C TYR A 35 0.84 0.34 -17.57
N ASP A 36 2.03 0.86 -17.24
CA ASP A 36 2.84 1.74 -18.09
C ASP A 36 2.03 2.93 -18.67
N LEU A 37 1.14 3.50 -17.86
CA LEU A 37 0.29 4.62 -18.28
C LEU A 37 1.01 5.95 -18.07
N LYS A 38 1.05 6.77 -19.13
CA LYS A 38 1.57 8.14 -19.05
C LYS A 38 0.43 9.11 -18.76
N GLN A 39 0.76 10.28 -18.21
CA GLN A 39 -0.23 11.33 -17.93
C GLN A 39 -1.06 11.71 -19.17
N ALA A 40 -0.44 11.67 -20.36
CA ALA A 40 -1.12 11.93 -21.63
C ALA A 40 -2.21 10.89 -21.96
N ASP A 41 -1.98 9.63 -21.60
CA ASP A 41 -2.96 8.55 -21.80
C ASP A 41 -4.16 8.74 -20.87
N ILE A 42 -3.89 9.14 -19.63
CA ILE A 42 -4.91 9.46 -18.64
C ILE A 42 -5.74 10.66 -19.11
N ALA A 43 -5.10 11.74 -19.57
CA ALA A 43 -5.78 12.92 -20.08
C ALA A 43 -6.74 12.56 -21.22
N ARG A 44 -6.29 11.72 -22.15
CA ARG A 44 -7.10 11.27 -23.28
C ARG A 44 -8.31 10.43 -22.84
N LYS A 45 -8.14 9.55 -21.85
CA LYS A 45 -9.19 8.65 -21.36
C LYS A 45 -10.20 9.34 -20.46
N THR A 46 -9.77 10.33 -19.68
CA THR A 46 -10.59 10.99 -18.65
C THR A 46 -11.22 12.29 -19.14
N GLY A 47 -10.66 12.91 -20.18
CA GLY A 47 -11.01 14.28 -20.58
C GLY A 47 -10.45 15.36 -19.64
N LEU A 48 -9.68 14.99 -18.61
CA LEU A 48 -9.04 15.91 -17.69
C LEU A 48 -7.81 16.54 -18.32
N SER A 49 -7.52 17.79 -17.94
CA SER A 49 -6.32 18.48 -18.41
C SER A 49 -5.05 17.89 -17.77
N ALA A 50 -3.94 17.91 -18.51
CA ALA A 50 -2.65 17.45 -17.98
C ALA A 50 -2.22 18.15 -16.66
N PRO A 51 -2.47 19.47 -16.46
CA PRO A 51 -2.21 20.11 -15.18
C PRO A 51 -3.06 19.55 -14.02
N GLN A 52 -4.34 19.24 -14.26
CA GLN A 52 -5.20 18.61 -13.24
C GLN A 52 -4.65 17.24 -12.84
N ILE A 53 -4.31 16.40 -13.82
CA ILE A 53 -3.73 15.07 -13.58
C ILE A 53 -2.41 15.17 -12.82
N SER A 54 -1.54 16.11 -13.20
CA SER A 54 -0.28 16.35 -12.49
C SER A 54 -0.51 16.72 -11.02
N ARG A 55 -1.52 17.56 -10.72
CA ARG A 55 -1.89 17.91 -9.33
C ARG A 55 -2.43 16.73 -8.53
N TYR A 56 -3.19 15.83 -9.17
CA TYR A 56 -3.66 14.60 -8.53
C TYR A 56 -2.51 13.63 -8.23
N ILE A 57 -1.59 13.43 -9.18
CA ILE A 57 -0.43 12.54 -9.00
C ILE A 57 0.55 13.08 -7.96
N SER A 58 0.74 14.39 -7.91
CA SER A 58 1.64 15.02 -6.94
C SER A 58 1.04 15.16 -5.54
N GLY A 59 -0.26 14.89 -5.37
CA GLY A 59 -0.98 15.07 -4.10
C GLY A 59 -1.16 16.53 -3.69
N VAL A 60 -0.90 17.49 -4.58
CA VAL A 60 -1.06 18.93 -4.33
C VAL A 60 -2.54 19.30 -4.19
N GLN A 61 -3.39 18.71 -5.02
CA GLN A 61 -4.83 18.90 -4.96
C GLN A 61 -5.45 17.83 -4.07
N LYS A 62 -5.93 18.24 -2.89
CA LYS A 62 -6.56 17.34 -1.91
C LYS A 62 -7.97 16.93 -2.30
N TYR A 63 -8.75 17.89 -2.80
CA TYR A 63 -10.13 17.65 -3.20
C TYR A 63 -10.22 17.14 -4.65
N ILE A 64 -10.89 16.01 -4.83
CA ILE A 64 -11.22 15.41 -6.12
C ILE A 64 -12.74 15.39 -6.23
N SER A 65 -13.30 15.95 -7.31
CA SER A 65 -14.76 15.90 -7.50
C SER A 65 -15.20 14.45 -7.76
N PRO A 66 -16.46 14.08 -7.42
CA PRO A 66 -17.00 12.77 -7.75
C PRO A 66 -16.91 12.43 -9.24
N GLU A 67 -17.09 13.42 -10.11
CA GLU A 67 -16.98 13.28 -11.56
C GLU A 67 -15.55 12.96 -12.00
N ASP A 68 -14.57 13.70 -11.49
CA ASP A 68 -13.15 13.49 -11.78
C ASP A 68 -12.68 12.15 -11.22
N MET A 69 -13.14 11.79 -10.02
CA MET A 69 -12.82 10.51 -9.37
C MET A 69 -13.34 9.33 -10.20
N ASN A 70 -14.60 9.38 -10.64
CA ASN A 70 -15.19 8.34 -11.48
C ASN A 70 -14.46 8.23 -12.83
N ALA A 71 -14.11 9.36 -13.45
CA ALA A 71 -13.33 9.38 -14.69
C ALA A 71 -11.93 8.74 -14.50
N LEU A 72 -11.21 9.13 -13.45
CA LEU A 72 -9.87 8.61 -13.13
C LEU A 72 -9.91 7.10 -12.88
N VAL A 73 -10.78 6.64 -11.98
CA VAL A 73 -10.89 5.22 -11.60
C VAL A 73 -11.16 4.34 -12.81
N ARG A 74 -12.11 4.74 -13.68
CA ARG A 74 -12.43 4.00 -14.91
C ARG A 74 -11.31 4.03 -15.95
N ALA A 75 -10.55 5.11 -16.01
CA ALA A 75 -9.45 5.25 -16.97
C ALA A 75 -8.21 4.43 -16.58
N MET A 76 -8.01 4.18 -15.28
CA MET A 76 -6.84 3.45 -14.77
C MET A 76 -6.94 1.95 -14.98
N THR A 77 -8.08 1.35 -14.67
CA THR A 77 -8.24 -0.10 -14.66
C THR A 77 -9.69 -0.51 -14.87
N ILE A 78 -9.88 -1.71 -15.41
CA ILE A 78 -11.18 -2.37 -15.52
C ILE A 78 -11.41 -3.37 -14.39
N ASP A 79 -10.39 -3.68 -13.58
CA ASP A 79 -10.50 -4.59 -12.45
C ASP A 79 -11.27 -3.91 -11.30
N PRO A 80 -12.47 -4.41 -10.92
CA PRO A 80 -13.26 -3.83 -9.84
C PRO A 80 -12.51 -3.75 -8.51
N LEU A 81 -11.56 -4.65 -8.26
CA LEU A 81 -10.77 -4.64 -7.03
C LEU A 81 -9.81 -3.45 -7.00
N GLU A 82 -9.07 -3.22 -8.07
CA GLU A 82 -8.16 -2.08 -8.16
C GLU A 82 -8.92 -0.75 -8.19
N GLN A 83 -10.11 -0.73 -8.79
CA GLN A 83 -11.01 0.42 -8.71
C GLN A 83 -11.42 0.70 -7.25
N ALA A 84 -11.79 -0.35 -6.50
CA ALA A 84 -12.12 -0.22 -5.09
C ALA A 84 -10.94 0.23 -4.23
N GLU A 85 -9.70 -0.20 -4.55
CA GLU A 85 -8.49 0.26 -3.87
C GLU A 85 -8.22 1.75 -4.09
N LEU A 86 -8.43 2.27 -5.30
CA LEU A 86 -8.33 3.71 -5.56
C LEU A 86 -9.36 4.51 -4.75
N VAL A 87 -10.60 4.03 -4.69
CA VAL A 87 -11.66 4.67 -3.89
C VAL A 87 -11.31 4.62 -2.41
N ARG A 88 -10.87 3.47 -1.90
CA ARG A 88 -10.43 3.32 -0.52
C ARG A 88 -9.28 4.27 -0.19
N ALA A 89 -8.29 4.40 -1.08
CA ALA A 89 -7.17 5.30 -0.89
C ALA A 89 -7.61 6.77 -0.79
N HIS A 90 -8.57 7.20 -1.64
CA HIS A 90 -9.15 8.54 -1.52
C HIS A 90 -9.89 8.74 -0.20
N LEU A 91 -10.69 7.77 0.25
CA LEU A 91 -11.38 7.87 1.54
C LEU A 91 -10.40 7.94 2.72
N LEU A 92 -9.26 7.25 2.65
CA LEU A 92 -8.21 7.36 3.67
C LEU A 92 -7.56 8.75 3.71
N ASP A 93 -7.44 9.43 2.57
CA ASP A 93 -6.95 10.82 2.52
C ASP A 93 -7.94 11.81 3.16
N GLU A 94 -9.25 11.54 3.05
CA GLU A 94 -10.31 12.34 3.68
C GLU A 94 -10.50 12.02 5.17
N CYS A 95 -10.11 10.82 5.62
CA CYS A 95 -10.16 10.41 7.02
C CYS A 95 -9.04 11.04 7.86
N CYS A 96 -9.13 12.34 8.08
CA CYS A 96 -8.25 13.09 8.98
C CYS A 96 -9.03 13.71 10.15
N GLY A 97 -8.43 13.73 11.35
CA GLY A 97 -8.99 14.41 12.53
C GLY A 97 -9.10 13.53 13.78
N PRO A 98 -9.64 14.06 14.90
CA PRO A 98 -9.81 13.31 16.15
C PRO A 98 -10.69 12.07 15.94
N GLY A 99 -10.24 10.90 16.40
CA GLY A 99 -10.94 9.62 16.25
C GLY A 99 -10.80 8.95 14.88
N SER A 100 -10.00 9.51 13.97
CA SER A 100 -9.68 8.88 12.68
C SER A 100 -8.97 7.53 12.83
N ASP A 101 -8.23 7.36 13.92
CA ASP A 101 -7.55 6.13 14.33
C ASP A 101 -8.53 5.00 14.73
N MET A 102 -9.79 5.33 14.99
CA MET A 102 -10.84 4.35 15.31
C MET A 102 -11.63 3.88 14.07
N ILE A 103 -11.33 4.43 12.88
CA ILE A 103 -12.05 4.14 11.64
C ILE A 103 -11.23 3.15 10.82
N ASP A 104 -11.89 2.07 10.38
CA ASP A 104 -11.34 1.12 9.42
C ASP A 104 -12.15 1.15 8.11
N ILE A 105 -11.45 1.19 6.98
CA ILE A 105 -12.04 1.20 5.64
C ILE A 105 -11.64 -0.09 4.94
N VAL A 106 -12.63 -0.97 4.77
CA VAL A 106 -12.42 -2.34 4.27
C VAL A 106 -13.15 -2.55 2.94
N ILE A 107 -12.45 -3.13 1.96
CA ILE A 107 -13.04 -3.61 0.70
C ILE A 107 -13.62 -5.00 0.95
N ARG A 108 -14.93 -5.13 0.78
CA ARG A 108 -15.61 -6.43 0.92
C ARG A 108 -15.30 -7.33 -0.26
N ASN A 109 -15.12 -8.63 0.00
CA ASN A 109 -14.82 -9.64 -1.02
C ASN A 109 -13.55 -9.36 -1.83
N ALA A 110 -12.64 -8.53 -1.32
CA ALA A 110 -11.31 -8.46 -1.88
C ALA A 110 -10.67 -9.86 -1.75
N PRO A 111 -10.16 -10.47 -2.84
CA PRO A 111 -9.25 -11.59 -2.68
C PRO A 111 -8.17 -11.08 -1.74
N LYS A 112 -7.90 -11.80 -0.64
CA LYS A 112 -6.81 -11.45 0.27
C LYS A 112 -5.57 -11.29 -0.59
N LYS A 113 -5.21 -10.05 -0.90
CA LYS A 113 -3.95 -9.72 -1.52
C LYS A 113 -2.97 -10.14 -0.45
N ALA A 114 -2.36 -11.31 -0.61
CA ALA A 114 -1.29 -11.75 0.26
C ALA A 114 -0.28 -10.61 0.24
N ALA A 115 -0.27 -9.83 1.32
CA ALA A 115 0.57 -8.67 1.45
C ALA A 115 1.99 -9.21 1.56
N GLY A 116 2.68 -9.35 0.44
CA GLY A 116 4.12 -9.63 0.43
C GLY A 116 4.58 -10.90 1.13
N GLU A 117 3.71 -11.86 1.46
CA GLU A 117 4.17 -13.23 1.70
C GLU A 117 4.42 -13.86 0.34
N VAL A 118 5.65 -13.70 -0.16
CA VAL A 118 6.23 -14.83 -0.88
C VAL A 118 6.14 -15.98 0.11
N GLU A 119 5.20 -16.91 -0.10
CA GLU A 119 5.26 -18.23 0.54
C GLU A 119 6.53 -18.92 0.02
N ILE A 120 7.68 -18.47 0.52
CA ILE A 120 8.88 -19.28 0.50
C ILE A 120 8.48 -20.49 1.35
N PRO A 121 8.54 -21.73 0.84
CA PRO A 121 8.21 -22.90 1.62
C PRO A 121 9.27 -23.06 2.70
N TRP A 122 9.09 -22.35 3.82
CA TRP A 122 9.91 -22.48 5.00
C TRP A 122 9.57 -23.83 5.63
N THR A 123 10.59 -24.66 5.83
CA THR A 123 10.46 -25.83 6.71
C THR A 123 10.09 -25.37 8.12
N ALA A 124 9.41 -26.23 8.89
CA ALA A 124 9.07 -25.93 10.28
C ALA A 124 10.32 -25.56 11.11
N GLU A 125 11.45 -26.18 10.79
CA GLU A 125 12.76 -25.90 11.39
C GLU A 125 13.28 -24.51 11.01
N GLY A 126 13.17 -24.11 9.73
CA GLY A 126 13.59 -22.79 9.25
C GLY A 126 12.83 -21.66 9.95
N ARG A 127 11.51 -21.80 10.15
CA ARG A 127 10.70 -20.82 10.90
C ARG A 127 11.13 -20.72 12.36
N LYS A 128 11.40 -21.85 12.99
CA LYS A 128 11.83 -21.90 14.39
C LYS A 128 13.20 -21.26 14.58
N ALA A 129 14.15 -21.53 13.69
CA ALA A 129 15.48 -20.94 13.69
C ALA A 129 15.42 -19.41 13.48
N LEU A 130 14.66 -18.95 12.48
CA LEU A 130 14.49 -17.52 12.21
C LEU A 130 13.84 -16.79 13.40
N SER A 131 12.78 -17.37 13.99
CA SER A 131 12.12 -16.80 15.16
C SER A 131 13.05 -16.70 16.37
N ALA A 132 13.92 -17.70 16.58
CA ALA A 132 14.93 -17.66 17.64
C ALA A 132 15.98 -16.57 17.41
N LEU A 133 16.44 -16.38 16.17
CA LEU A 133 17.41 -15.36 15.82
C LEU A 133 16.84 -13.94 15.96
N ILE A 134 15.59 -13.71 15.54
CA ILE A 134 14.89 -12.43 15.71
C ILE A 134 14.71 -12.09 17.20
N LYS A 135 14.42 -13.09 18.04
CA LYS A 135 14.36 -12.86 19.50
C LYS A 135 15.74 -12.52 20.07
N ALA A 136 16.77 -13.24 19.64
CA ALA A 136 18.13 -13.02 20.12
C ALA A 136 18.72 -11.68 19.65
N SER A 137 18.27 -11.12 18.51
CA SER A 137 18.74 -9.81 18.04
C SER A 137 18.29 -8.65 18.93
N ALA A 138 17.20 -8.83 19.70
CA ALA A 138 16.79 -7.85 20.71
C ALA A 138 17.84 -7.71 21.83
N ASP A 139 18.52 -8.80 22.16
CA ASP A 139 19.52 -8.86 23.24
C ASP A 139 20.96 -8.74 22.73
N ASN A 140 21.21 -9.04 21.45
CA ASN A 140 22.54 -8.96 20.82
C ASN A 140 22.49 -8.27 19.44
N PRO A 141 22.86 -6.98 19.36
CA PRO A 141 22.87 -6.21 18.11
C PRO A 141 23.79 -6.80 17.01
N SER A 142 24.74 -7.67 17.35
CA SER A 142 25.61 -8.32 16.37
C SER A 142 24.83 -9.24 15.43
N ILE A 143 23.69 -9.77 15.87
CA ILE A 143 22.83 -10.64 15.06
C ILE A 143 22.13 -9.85 13.97
N GLU A 144 21.70 -8.62 14.26
CA GLU A 144 21.16 -7.71 13.25
C GLU A 144 22.21 -7.39 12.19
N ARG A 145 23.46 -7.14 12.62
CA ARG A 145 24.57 -6.89 11.70
C ARG A 145 24.85 -8.08 10.77
N ILE A 146 24.74 -9.31 11.27
CA ILE A 146 24.86 -10.52 10.44
C ILE A 146 23.76 -10.60 9.38
N PHE A 147 22.51 -10.22 9.72
CA PHE A 147 21.44 -10.17 8.72
C PHE A 147 21.71 -9.14 7.63
N VAL A 148 22.23 -7.96 8.00
CA VAL A 148 22.62 -6.91 7.05
C VAL A 148 23.79 -7.39 6.17
N ASP A 149 24.86 -7.89 6.77
CA ASP A 149 26.04 -8.38 6.04
C ASP A 149 25.69 -9.52 5.07
N LEU A 150 24.77 -10.42 5.47
CA LEU A 150 24.26 -11.49 4.61
C LEU A 150 23.45 -10.93 3.43
N ALA A 151 22.54 -9.98 3.69
CA ALA A 151 21.72 -9.36 2.66
C ALA A 151 22.57 -8.55 1.66
N SER A 152 23.57 -7.80 2.14
CA SER A 152 24.54 -7.08 1.31
C SER A 152 25.41 -8.04 0.51
N GLY A 153 25.92 -9.13 1.12
CA GLY A 153 26.71 -10.15 0.42
C GLY A 153 25.93 -10.87 -0.69
N MET A 154 24.60 -10.93 -0.57
CA MET A 154 23.69 -11.47 -1.59
C MET A 154 23.21 -10.41 -2.60
N GLY A 155 23.58 -9.14 -2.44
CA GLY A 155 23.15 -8.03 -3.32
C GLY A 155 21.66 -7.68 -3.20
N LEU A 156 21.02 -8.04 -2.08
CA LEU A 156 19.59 -7.76 -1.82
C LEU A 156 19.36 -6.35 -1.29
N ILE A 157 20.39 -5.76 -0.68
CA ILE A 157 20.44 -4.38 -0.23
C ILE A 157 21.77 -3.76 -0.65
N PRO A 158 21.80 -2.45 -0.97
CA PRO A 158 23.00 -1.74 -1.43
C PRO A 158 24.08 -1.63 -0.34
#